data_AF-A0A7C4GNV6-F1
#
_entry.id   AF-A0A7C4GNV6-F1
#
_cell.length_a   1.000
_cell.length_b   1.000
_cell.length_c   1.000
_cell.angle_alpha   90.00
_cell.angle_beta   90.00
_cell.angle_gamma   90.00
#
_symmetry.space_group_name_H-M   'P 1'
#
loop_
_entity.id
_entity.type
_entity.pdbx_description
1 polymer ?
#
loop_
_entity_poly.entity_id
_entity_poly.type
_entity_poly.pdbx_seq_one_letter_code
_entity_poly.pdbx_strand_id
1 'polypeptide(L)'
;MRILVINPVGHDKWDKFDEEICKSFSSPETEVKVISLPKGPASIETPEAHAEVIPLVLDAAMRNHEGFDAIIVNCFLDPGVDFLKGILRKPVIGPCEASLSLATIVGNRISIITVGGEGGDWMIEERVRQLGMSDRVKSVRGIPVGVLDID
;
A
#
# COMPACT_ATOMS: atom_id res chain seq x y z
N MET A 1 -20.98 2.23 -0.45
CA MET A 1 -19.77 2.18 -1.31
C MET A 1 -19.03 0.89 -1.00
N ARG A 2 -18.43 0.23 -1.99
CA ARG A 2 -17.68 -1.03 -1.80
C ARG A 2 -16.21 -0.83 -2.15
N ILE A 3 -15.31 -1.05 -1.21
CA ILE A 3 -13.86 -0.90 -1.40
C ILE A 3 -13.20 -2.28 -1.40
N LEU A 4 -12.42 -2.55 -2.44
CA LEU A 4 -11.53 -3.71 -2.49
C LEU A 4 -10.16 -3.30 -1.96
N VAL A 5 -9.66 -4.00 -0.95
CA VAL A 5 -8.30 -3.85 -0.45
C VAL A 5 -7.50 -5.07 -0.88
N ILE A 6 -6.36 -4.85 -1.51
CA ILE A 6 -5.47 -5.92 -1.98
C ILE A 6 -4.20 -5.85 -1.14
N ASN A 7 -4.02 -6.84 -0.29
CA ASN A 7 -2.76 -7.12 0.39
C ASN A 7 -1.80 -7.75 -0.62
N PRO A 8 -0.69 -7.08 -0.98
CA PRO A 8 0.22 -7.56 -2.02
C PRO A 8 1.19 -8.60 -1.45
N VAL A 9 0.68 -9.68 -0.88
CA VAL A 9 1.47 -10.81 -0.35
C VAL A 9 0.78 -12.13 -0.65
N GLY A 10 1.57 -13.21 -0.68
CA GLY A 10 1.11 -14.56 -1.07
C GLY A 10 0.41 -15.36 0.02
N HIS A 11 -0.15 -14.70 1.05
CA HIS A 11 -0.82 -15.36 2.17
C HIS A 11 -1.89 -14.45 2.79
N ASP A 12 -2.84 -15.03 3.52
CA ASP A 12 -3.99 -14.34 4.11
C ASP A 12 -3.79 -13.90 5.58
N LYS A 13 -2.57 -14.05 6.13
CA LYS A 13 -2.22 -13.75 7.55
C LYS A 13 -2.84 -12.44 8.07
N TRP A 14 -2.82 -11.38 7.26
CA TRP A 14 -3.27 -10.04 7.66
C TRP A 14 -4.67 -9.67 7.16
N ASP A 15 -5.29 -10.46 6.28
CA ASP A 15 -6.53 -10.07 5.59
C ASP A 15 -7.65 -9.73 6.58
N LYS A 16 -7.84 -10.58 7.59
CA LYS A 16 -8.85 -10.35 8.63
C LYS A 16 -8.54 -9.11 9.48
N PHE A 17 -7.28 -8.93 9.85
CA PHE A 17 -6.86 -7.81 10.70
C PHE A 17 -7.01 -6.47 9.97
N ASP A 18 -6.53 -6.40 8.73
CA ASP A 18 -6.66 -5.23 7.87
C ASP A 18 -8.13 -4.90 7.58
N GLU A 19 -8.97 -5.93 7.43
CA GLU A 19 -10.40 -5.73 7.18
C GLU A 19 -11.08 -5.06 8.38
N GLU A 20 -10.79 -5.54 9.60
CA GLU A 20 -11.34 -4.96 10.82
C GLU A 20 -10.82 -3.54 11.07
N ILE A 21 -9.53 -3.26 10.79
CA ILE A 21 -8.99 -1.89 10.84
C ILE A 21 -9.72 -0.99 9.84
N CYS A 22 -9.78 -1.39 8.57
CA CYS A 22 -10.41 -0.58 7.53
C CYS A 22 -11.89 -0.31 7.83
N LYS A 23 -12.62 -1.32 8.34
CA LYS A 23 -14.02 -1.14 8.79
C LYS A 23 -14.13 -0.16 9.95
N SER A 24 -13.21 -0.18 10.92
CA SER A 24 -13.27 0.71 12.09
C SER A 24 -13.18 2.21 11.76
N PHE A 25 -12.57 2.56 10.62
CA PHE A 25 -12.48 3.93 10.10
C PHE A 25 -13.45 4.23 8.95
N SER A 26 -14.24 3.24 8.53
CA SER A 26 -15.16 3.37 7.41
C SER A 26 -16.45 4.10 7.81
N SER A 27 -17.04 4.84 6.86
CA SER A 27 -18.41 5.34 7.02
C SER A 27 -19.41 4.18 7.12
N PRO A 28 -20.57 4.34 7.80
CA PRO A 28 -21.51 3.24 8.06
C PRO A 28 -21.99 2.45 6.83
N GLU A 29 -22.04 3.08 5.65
CA GLU A 29 -22.50 2.46 4.39
C GLU A 29 -21.33 2.00 3.49
N THR A 30 -20.10 2.01 4.01
CA THR A 30 -18.92 1.53 3.30
C THR A 30 -18.65 0.08 3.65
N GLU A 31 -18.75 -0.79 2.66
CA GLU A 31 -18.29 -2.18 2.74
C GLU A 31 -16.81 -2.24 2.35
N VAL A 32 -16.02 -2.94 3.13
CA VAL A 32 -14.62 -3.24 2.83
C VAL A 32 -14.49 -4.74 2.66
N LYS A 33 -13.82 -5.16 1.58
CA LYS A 33 -13.34 -6.53 1.39
C LYS A 33 -11.83 -6.51 1.24
N VAL A 34 -11.13 -7.26 2.09
CA VAL A 34 -9.69 -7.47 1.95
C VAL A 34 -9.42 -8.81 1.27
N ILE A 35 -8.46 -8.84 0.35
CA ILE A 35 -7.91 -10.06 -0.23
C ILE A 35 -6.38 -9.99 -0.27
N SER A 36 -5.75 -11.13 -0.10
CA SER A 36 -4.34 -11.38 -0.43
C SER A 36 -4.18 -11.99 -1.82
N LEU A 37 -2.93 -12.09 -2.29
CA LEU A 37 -2.62 -12.72 -3.57
C LEU A 37 -2.56 -14.25 -3.41
N PRO A 38 -2.98 -15.02 -4.42
CA PRO A 38 -2.89 -16.49 -4.37
C PRO A 38 -1.44 -17.02 -4.35
N LYS A 39 -0.48 -16.16 -4.70
CA LYS A 39 0.97 -16.40 -4.66
C LYS A 39 1.68 -15.05 -4.59
N GLY A 40 2.93 -15.05 -4.16
CA GLY A 40 3.77 -13.86 -4.09
C GLY A 40 4.71 -13.94 -2.89
N PRO A 41 5.48 -12.87 -2.62
CA PRO A 41 6.38 -12.84 -1.48
C PRO A 41 5.59 -12.85 -0.16
N ALA A 42 6.25 -13.29 0.92
CA ALA A 42 5.70 -13.21 2.27
C ALA A 42 5.71 -11.76 2.81
N SER A 43 6.66 -10.96 2.37
CA SER A 43 6.77 -9.52 2.66
C SER A 43 7.47 -8.79 1.51
N ILE A 44 7.23 -7.50 1.36
CA ILE A 44 7.86 -6.67 0.32
C ILE A 44 8.91 -5.78 0.98
N GLU A 45 10.10 -6.35 1.16
CA GLU A 45 11.23 -5.67 1.82
C GLU A 45 12.47 -5.56 0.92
N THR A 46 12.41 -6.13 -0.28
CA THR A 46 13.49 -6.07 -1.27
C THR A 46 12.99 -5.60 -2.63
N PRO A 47 13.89 -5.09 -3.50
CA PRO A 47 13.54 -4.67 -4.86
C PRO A 47 12.99 -5.81 -5.72
N GLU A 48 13.51 -7.03 -5.53
CA GLU A 48 13.06 -8.22 -6.24
C GLU A 48 11.61 -8.55 -5.86
N ALA A 49 11.29 -8.57 -4.56
CA ALA A 49 9.93 -8.80 -4.08
C ALA A 49 8.97 -7.70 -4.57
N HIS A 50 9.41 -6.44 -4.57
CA HIS A 50 8.64 -5.33 -5.08
C HIS A 50 8.38 -5.45 -6.60
N ALA A 51 9.38 -5.84 -7.39
CA ALA A 51 9.21 -6.05 -8.82
C ALA A 51 8.31 -7.27 -9.14
N GLU A 52 8.46 -8.36 -8.40
CA GLU A 52 7.67 -9.59 -8.55
C GLU A 52 6.18 -9.33 -8.31
N VAL A 53 5.84 -8.54 -7.28
CA VAL A 53 4.47 -8.42 -6.81
C VAL A 53 3.60 -7.52 -7.70
N ILE A 54 4.18 -6.56 -8.41
CA ILE A 54 3.45 -5.62 -9.28
C ILE A 54 2.51 -6.36 -10.25
N PRO A 55 2.96 -7.25 -11.15
CA PRO A 55 2.06 -7.95 -12.07
C PRO A 55 0.99 -8.80 -11.36
N LEU A 56 1.27 -9.30 -10.16
CA LEU A 56 0.32 -10.08 -9.37
C LEU A 56 -0.80 -9.20 -8.80
N VAL A 57 -0.48 -7.99 -8.32
CA VAL A 57 -1.46 -6.99 -7.90
C VAL A 57 -2.34 -6.56 -9.06
N LEU A 58 -1.74 -6.32 -10.24
CA LEU A 58 -2.51 -5.97 -11.44
C LEU A 58 -3.51 -7.07 -11.81
N ASP A 59 -3.07 -8.34 -11.86
CA ASP A 59 -3.95 -9.48 -12.16
C ASP A 59 -5.05 -9.65 -11.11
N ALA A 60 -4.72 -9.55 -9.82
CA ALA A 60 -5.70 -9.64 -8.74
C ALA A 60 -6.76 -8.54 -8.83
N ALA A 61 -6.36 -7.29 -9.08
CA ALA A 61 -7.29 -6.18 -9.29
C ALA A 61 -8.17 -6.42 -10.52
N MET A 62 -7.60 -6.80 -11.66
CA MET A 62 -8.36 -7.04 -12.90
C MET A 62 -9.39 -8.17 -12.77
N ARG A 63 -9.13 -9.18 -11.93
CA ARG A 63 -10.09 -10.27 -11.69
C ARG A 63 -11.18 -9.93 -10.70
N ASN A 64 -10.91 -9.01 -9.77
CA ASN A 64 -11.78 -8.78 -8.61
C ASN A 64 -12.41 -7.39 -8.55
N HIS A 65 -12.03 -6.44 -9.43
CA HIS A 65 -12.50 -5.05 -9.31
C HIS A 65 -13.98 -4.87 -9.64
N GLU A 66 -14.63 -5.80 -10.35
CA GLU A 66 -16.05 -5.71 -10.66
C GLU A 66 -16.91 -5.73 -9.39
N GLY A 67 -17.91 -4.87 -9.32
CA GLY A 67 -18.75 -4.71 -8.13
C GLY A 67 -18.13 -3.89 -7.00
N PHE A 68 -16.89 -3.40 -7.14
CA PHE A 68 -16.27 -2.43 -6.22
C PHE A 68 -16.23 -1.03 -6.82
N ASP A 69 -16.35 -0.02 -5.97
CA ASP A 69 -16.32 1.40 -6.37
C ASP A 69 -14.90 1.97 -6.35
N ALA A 70 -14.01 1.41 -5.52
CA ALA A 70 -12.61 1.83 -5.40
C ALA A 70 -11.71 0.67 -4.98
N ILE A 71 -10.39 0.84 -5.16
CA ILE A 71 -9.37 -0.13 -4.77
C ILE A 71 -8.32 0.54 -3.89
N ILE A 72 -7.86 -0.19 -2.86
CA ILE A 72 -6.67 0.12 -2.09
C ILE A 72 -5.65 -0.99 -2.33
N VAL A 73 -4.40 -0.64 -2.66
CA VAL A 73 -3.29 -1.60 -2.66
C VAL A 73 -2.52 -1.42 -1.36
N ASN A 74 -2.66 -2.35 -0.42
CA ASN A 74 -2.23 -2.19 0.97
C ASN A 74 -0.74 -2.50 1.18
N CYS A 75 0.12 -1.62 0.66
CA CYS A 75 1.54 -1.60 0.96
C CYS A 75 2.09 -0.18 0.79
N PHE A 76 2.98 0.27 1.66
CA PHE A 76 3.52 1.62 1.62
C PHE A 76 4.40 1.91 0.39
N LEU A 77 4.83 0.89 -0.36
CA LEU A 77 5.48 1.09 -1.65
C LEU A 77 4.49 1.35 -2.80
N ASP A 78 3.18 1.25 -2.54
CA ASP A 78 2.09 1.40 -3.51
C ASP A 78 2.27 0.57 -4.80
N PRO A 79 2.65 -0.73 -4.72
CA PRO A 79 3.03 -1.51 -5.89
C PRO A 79 1.87 -1.61 -6.89
N GLY A 80 2.09 -1.13 -8.12
CA GLY A 80 1.08 -1.24 -9.19
C GLY A 80 -0.03 -0.18 -9.17
N VAL A 81 -0.08 0.70 -8.16
CA VAL A 81 -1.14 1.72 -8.04
C VAL A 81 -1.21 2.62 -9.27
N ASP A 82 -0.08 3.15 -9.72
CA ASP A 82 -0.06 4.09 -10.87
C ASP A 82 -0.51 3.41 -12.18
N PHE A 83 -0.16 2.14 -12.37
CA PHE A 83 -0.64 1.36 -13.51
C PHE A 83 -2.15 1.13 -13.43
N LEU A 84 -2.65 0.74 -12.26
CA LEU A 84 -4.07 0.50 -12.04
C LEU A 84 -4.91 1.76 -12.22
N LYS A 85 -4.41 2.95 -11.84
CA LYS A 85 -5.05 4.24 -12.16
C LYS A 85 -5.18 4.47 -13.67
N GLY A 86 -4.21 4.03 -14.45
CA GLY A 86 -4.24 4.12 -15.92
C GLY A 86 -5.15 3.09 -16.58
N ILE A 87 -5.32 1.91 -15.97
CA ILE A 87 -6.11 0.79 -16.52
C ILE A 87 -7.59 0.90 -16.11
N LEU A 88 -7.85 1.24 -14.86
CA LEU A 88 -9.19 1.19 -14.28
C LEU A 88 -9.86 2.57 -14.29
N ARG A 89 -11.15 2.60 -14.60
CA ARG A 89 -11.99 3.81 -14.53
C ARG A 89 -12.58 4.02 -13.13
N LYS A 90 -11.81 3.79 -12.08
CA LYS A 90 -12.22 3.98 -10.67
C LYS A 90 -11.04 4.39 -9.79
N PRO A 91 -11.28 5.00 -8.62
CA PRO A 91 -10.20 5.38 -7.72
C PRO A 91 -9.39 4.15 -7.30
N VAL A 92 -8.07 4.28 -7.42
CA VAL A 92 -7.09 3.31 -6.90
C VAL A 92 -6.12 4.10 -6.05
N ILE A 93 -5.96 3.74 -4.78
CA ILE A 93 -5.15 4.51 -3.83
C ILE A 93 -4.16 3.59 -3.12
N GLY A 94 -2.96 4.09 -2.89
CA GLY A 94 -1.96 3.45 -2.04
C GLY A 94 -1.80 4.14 -0.67
N PRO A 95 -1.41 3.42 0.40
CA PRO A 95 -1.14 3.98 1.71
C PRO A 95 -0.12 5.12 1.70
N CYS A 96 0.91 5.09 0.85
CA CYS A 96 1.93 6.15 0.87
C CYS A 96 1.40 7.46 0.30
N GLU A 97 0.78 7.45 -0.88
CA GLU A 97 0.17 8.66 -1.43
C GLU A 97 -0.96 9.22 -0.55
N ALA A 98 -1.77 8.37 0.08
CA ALA A 98 -2.81 8.81 1.02
C ALA A 98 -2.20 9.46 2.27
N SER A 99 -1.21 8.80 2.87
CA SER A 99 -0.54 9.26 4.09
C SER A 99 0.21 10.57 3.86
N LEU A 100 0.95 10.68 2.76
CA LEU A 100 1.67 11.90 2.40
C LEU A 100 0.71 13.05 2.11
N SER A 101 -0.37 12.80 1.37
CA SER A 101 -1.39 13.81 1.07
C SER A 101 -1.98 14.37 2.36
N LEU A 102 -2.37 13.50 3.31
CA LEU A 102 -2.90 13.93 4.61
C LEU A 102 -1.85 14.67 5.46
N ALA A 103 -0.61 14.17 5.50
CA ALA A 103 0.46 14.78 6.28
C ALA A 103 0.78 16.22 5.84
N THR A 104 0.56 16.56 4.56
CA THR A 104 0.75 17.94 4.07
C THR A 104 -0.21 18.96 4.70
N ILE A 105 -1.36 18.51 5.21
CA ILE A 105 -2.35 19.34 5.89
C ILE A 105 -1.90 19.65 7.33
N VAL A 106 -1.23 18.68 7.97
CA VAL A 106 -0.83 18.75 9.38
C VAL A 106 0.52 19.46 9.56
N GLY A 107 1.42 19.38 8.58
CA GLY A 107 2.74 19.99 8.70
C GLY A 107 3.51 20.15 7.39
N ASN A 108 4.52 21.03 7.45
CA ASN A 108 5.37 21.35 6.29
C ASN A 108 6.62 20.45 6.16
N ARG A 109 6.95 19.68 7.20
CA ARG A 109 8.11 18.77 7.23
C ARG A 109 7.63 17.41 7.68
N ILE A 110 7.79 16.41 6.83
CA ILE A 110 7.29 15.06 7.02
C ILE A 110 8.48 14.13 7.21
N SER A 111 8.37 13.20 8.16
CA SER A 111 9.29 12.07 8.29
C SER A 111 8.51 10.77 8.18
N ILE A 112 9.05 9.81 7.45
CA ILE A 112 8.47 8.47 7.32
C ILE A 112 9.26 7.53 8.22
N ILE A 113 8.56 6.77 9.05
CA ILE A 113 9.11 5.67 9.83
C ILE A 113 8.62 4.37 9.19
N THR A 114 9.55 3.46 8.89
CA THR A 114 9.27 2.19 8.22
C THR A 114 10.03 1.07 8.92
N VAL A 115 9.79 -0.17 8.49
CA VAL A 115 10.48 -1.39 8.91
C VAL A 115 11.55 -1.79 7.88
N GLY A 116 12.44 -2.72 8.22
CA GLY A 116 13.46 -3.28 7.30
C GLY A 116 14.90 -2.78 7.50
N GLY A 117 15.20 -2.01 8.54
CA GLY A 117 16.56 -1.52 8.85
C GLY A 117 17.21 -0.66 7.75
N GLU A 118 18.52 -0.37 7.89
CA GLU A 118 19.28 0.40 6.89
C GLU A 118 19.45 -0.43 5.60
N GLY A 119 18.83 0.00 4.50
CA GLY A 119 19.04 -0.60 3.17
C GLY A 119 17.79 -0.68 2.28
N GLY A 120 16.58 -0.70 2.87
CA GLY A 120 15.30 -0.71 2.13
C GLY A 120 14.68 0.67 1.90
N ASP A 121 15.09 1.67 2.69
CA ASP A 121 14.49 3.01 2.73
C ASP A 121 14.48 3.74 1.37
N TRP A 122 15.47 3.46 0.51
CA TRP A 122 15.58 4.10 -0.81
C TRP A 122 14.36 3.83 -1.71
N MET A 123 13.70 2.68 -1.57
CA MET A 123 12.49 2.37 -2.36
C MET A 123 11.35 3.31 -1.98
N ILE A 124 11.23 3.65 -0.69
CA ILE A 124 10.26 4.64 -0.21
C ILE A 124 10.68 6.05 -0.62
N GLU A 125 11.96 6.40 -0.54
CA GLU A 125 12.47 7.68 -1.04
C GLU A 125 12.16 7.87 -2.54
N GLU A 126 12.28 6.81 -3.33
CA GLU A 126 11.92 6.83 -4.74
C GLU A 126 10.41 6.99 -4.95
N ARG A 127 9.57 6.28 -4.17
CA ARG A 127 8.12 6.47 -4.21
C ARG A 127 7.73 7.91 -3.87
N VAL A 128 8.36 8.51 -2.85
CA VAL A 128 8.19 9.92 -2.47
C VAL A 128 8.56 10.85 -3.62
N ARG A 129 9.64 10.55 -4.36
CA ARG A 129 10.08 11.33 -5.53
C ARG A 129 9.05 11.27 -6.66
N GLN A 130 8.53 10.07 -6.96
CA GLN A 130 7.50 9.86 -7.98
C GLN A 130 6.20 10.63 -7.66
N LEU A 131 5.87 10.74 -6.37
CA LEU A 131 4.73 11.51 -5.88
C LEU A 131 4.98 13.03 -5.82
N GLY A 132 6.19 13.51 -6.17
CA GLY A 132 6.53 14.94 -6.13
C GLY A 132 6.61 15.52 -4.72
N MET A 133 6.85 14.69 -3.70
CA MET A 133 6.82 15.09 -2.28
C MET A 133 8.21 15.24 -1.65
N SER A 134 9.29 15.14 -2.44
CA SER A 134 10.68 15.23 -1.95
C SER A 134 10.98 16.50 -1.16
N ASP A 135 10.37 17.63 -1.51
CA ASP A 135 10.59 18.88 -0.78
C ASP A 135 9.95 18.88 0.62
N ARG A 136 8.94 18.05 0.85
CA ARG A 136 8.21 17.97 2.13
C ARG A 136 8.75 16.86 3.03
N VAL A 137 9.13 15.72 2.45
CA VAL A 137 9.70 14.58 3.20
C VAL A 137 11.17 14.84 3.48
N LYS A 138 11.53 14.91 4.77
CA LYS A 138 12.88 15.28 5.23
C LYS A 138 13.72 14.09 5.68
N SER A 139 13.10 12.96 5.97
CA SER A 139 13.80 11.71 6.24
C SER A 139 12.86 10.52 6.07
N VAL A 140 13.40 9.42 5.55
CA VAL A 140 12.88 8.07 5.71
C VAL A 140 13.78 7.37 6.72
N ARG A 141 13.20 6.64 7.67
CA ARG A 141 13.97 5.94 8.72
C ARG A 141 13.40 4.54 8.94
N GLY A 142 14.18 3.53 8.58
CA GLY A 142 13.93 2.15 8.95
C GLY A 142 14.22 1.86 10.43
N ILE A 143 13.31 1.13 11.10
CA ILE A 143 13.59 0.46 12.36
C ILE A 143 14.10 -0.97 12.08
N PRO A 144 14.97 -1.55 12.94
CA PRO A 144 15.57 -2.86 12.71
C PRO A 144 14.60 -4.00 13.08
N VAL A 145 13.43 -4.01 12.45
CA VAL A 145 12.37 -5.01 12.59
C VAL A 145 11.93 -5.38 11.19
N GLY A 146 11.74 -6.67 10.88
CA GLY A 146 11.16 -7.09 9.60
C GLY A 146 9.64 -7.05 9.63
N VAL A 147 8.98 -6.92 8.47
CA VAL A 147 7.51 -6.90 8.37
C VAL A 147 6.89 -8.13 9.04
N LEU A 148 7.50 -9.30 8.86
CA LEU A 148 6.98 -10.57 9.41
C LEU A 148 7.13 -10.68 10.92
N ASP A 149 7.98 -9.86 11.53
CA ASP A 149 8.26 -9.83 12.97
C ASP A 149 7.35 -8.84 13.73
N ILE A 150 6.43 -8.17 13.02
CA ILE A 150 5.42 -7.28 13.62
C ILE A 150 4.17 -8.13 13.93
N ASP A 151 3.72 -8.05 15.19
CA ASP A 151 2.50 -8.70 15.70
C ASP A 151 1.22 -7.96 15.30
#